data_AF-A0A7K3B4K0-F1
#
_entry.id   AF-A0A7K3B4K0-F1
#
_cell.length_a   1.000
_cell.length_b   1.000
_cell.length_c   1.000
_cell.angle_alpha   90.00
_cell.angle_beta   90.00
_cell.angle_gamma   90.00
#
_symmetry.space_group_name_H-M   'P 1'
#
loop_
_entity.id
_entity.type
_entity.pdbx_description
1 polymer ?
#
loop_
_entity_poly.entity_id
_entity_poly.type
_entity_poly.pdbx_seq_one_letter_code
_entity_poly.pdbx_strand_id
1 'polypeptide(L)'
;MSREELATRAGMSTAYLRQVEELGSGFDAAALERVAHVLGVSYEELASGSRQAPPGRGGPAARPVLQRLSEGECWKRLGTHGIGRVAHTAGTGEEAPVLVPVNFLVDGRTVVYRTDPAGAAAVAPGTKLAFETDFVDEERRLGWSVLVRGAAEPITDTAAAEALGRRPGGEPWAGGTRPLWIRVVPGEVSGRAIRSLPPAGDQDPEQPG
;
A
#
# COMPACT_ATOMS: atom_id res chain seq x y z
N MET A 1 21.33 23.82 18.47
CA MET A 1 20.71 22.53 18.12
C MET A 1 21.83 21.52 18.03
N SER A 2 21.73 20.41 18.77
CA SER A 2 22.72 19.34 18.72
C SER A 2 22.64 18.59 17.38
N ARG A 3 23.72 17.89 17.01
CA ARG A 3 23.77 17.11 15.77
C ARG A 3 22.77 15.95 15.79
N GLU A 4 22.53 15.34 16.96
CA GLU A 4 21.53 14.28 17.14
C GLU A 4 20.10 14.82 17.01
N GLU A 5 19.82 16.01 17.55
CA GLU A 5 18.54 16.70 17.37
C GLU A 5 18.30 17.06 15.90
N LEU A 6 19.33 17.55 15.20
CA LEU A 6 19.26 17.88 13.78
C LEU A 6 19.00 16.63 12.94
N ALA A 7 19.74 15.54 13.18
CA ALA A 7 19.58 14.26 12.50
C ALA A 7 18.16 13.70 12.70
N THR A 8 17.69 13.69 13.95
CA THR A 8 16.34 13.22 14.31
C THR A 8 15.26 14.05 13.61
N ARG A 9 15.38 15.37 13.63
CA ARG A 9 14.39 16.27 13.02
C ARG A 9 14.40 16.22 11.49
N ALA A 10 15.56 15.95 10.89
CA ALA A 10 15.71 15.74 9.46
C ALA A 10 15.41 14.29 9.01
N GLY A 11 15.07 13.39 9.94
CA GLY A 11 14.73 12.01 9.64
C GLY A 11 15.89 11.16 9.10
N MET A 12 17.14 11.48 9.48
CA MET A 12 18.34 10.77 9.01
C MET A 12 19.21 10.32 10.18
N SER A 13 20.13 9.37 9.94
CA SER A 13 21.05 8.91 10.98
C SER A 13 22.11 9.97 11.30
N THR A 14 22.54 10.05 12.56
CA THR A 14 23.61 10.97 12.99
C THR A 14 24.97 10.66 12.32
N ALA A 15 25.18 9.40 11.91
CA ALA A 15 26.36 8.99 11.14
C ALA A 15 26.32 9.51 9.70
N TYR A 16 25.14 9.47 9.05
CA TYR A 16 24.94 10.02 7.71
C TYR A 16 25.02 11.54 7.70
N LEU A 17 24.42 12.21 8.69
CA LEU A 17 24.52 13.67 8.85
C LEU A 17 25.98 14.13 8.98
N ARG A 18 26.81 13.37 9.71
CA ARG A 18 28.25 13.65 9.83
C ARG A 18 28.97 13.59 8.48
N GLN A 19 28.66 12.60 7.65
CA GLN A 19 29.24 12.46 6.31
C GLN A 19 28.81 13.59 5.37
N VAL A 20 27.54 14.02 5.44
CA VAL A 20 27.04 15.16 4.66
C VAL A 20 27.71 16.47 5.10
N GLU A 21 27.90 16.67 6.41
CA GLU A 21 28.61 17.82 6.95
C GLU A 21 30.11 17.83 6.59
N GLU A 22 30.76 16.65 6.59
CA GLU A 22 32.16 16.49 6.19
C GLU A 22 32.39 16.77 4.69
N LEU A 23 31.43 16.36 3.84
CA LEU A 23 31.49 16.62 2.40
C LEU A 23 31.22 18.10 2.08
N GLY A 24 30.37 18.78 2.85
CA GLY A 24 30.07 20.19 2.69
C GLY A 24 29.69 20.54 1.24
N SER A 25 30.40 21.51 0.64
CA SER A 25 30.21 21.91 -0.77
C SER A 25 30.76 20.90 -1.79
N GLY A 26 31.45 19.85 -1.34
CA GLY A 26 31.93 18.74 -2.16
C GLY A 26 30.88 17.64 -2.40
N PHE A 27 29.67 17.76 -1.83
CA PHE A 27 28.57 16.86 -2.10
C PHE A 27 28.02 17.09 -3.52
N ASP A 28 28.37 16.20 -4.44
CA ASP A 28 27.85 16.21 -5.82
C ASP A 28 26.50 15.49 -5.88
N ALA A 29 25.41 16.25 -5.69
CA ALA A 29 24.05 15.73 -5.84
C ALA A 29 23.80 15.11 -7.23
N ALA A 30 24.44 15.65 -8.28
CA ALA A 30 24.31 15.12 -9.64
C ALA A 30 25.06 13.78 -9.81
N ALA A 31 26.06 13.46 -8.96
CA ALA A 31 26.67 12.14 -8.95
C ALA A 31 25.70 11.05 -8.50
N LEU A 32 24.82 11.34 -7.55
CA LEU A 32 23.78 10.40 -7.11
C LEU A 32 22.75 10.12 -8.21
N GLU A 33 22.40 11.13 -9.02
CA GLU A 33 21.56 10.93 -10.20
C GLU A 33 22.25 10.04 -11.25
N ARG A 34 23.55 10.24 -11.48
CA ARG A 34 24.33 9.39 -12.40
C ARG A 34 24.42 7.94 -11.90
N VAL A 35 24.60 7.75 -10.60
CA VAL A 35 24.57 6.42 -9.97
C VAL A 35 23.20 5.77 -10.11
N ALA A 36 22.12 6.52 -9.87
CA ALA A 36 20.75 6.04 -10.05
C ALA A 36 20.50 5.57 -11.50
N HIS A 37 20.95 6.36 -12.48
CA HIS A 37 20.88 6.01 -13.90
C HIS A 37 21.63 4.71 -14.24
N VAL A 38 22.86 4.53 -13.72
CA VAL A 38 23.64 3.29 -13.91
C VAL A 38 22.97 2.08 -13.27
N LEU A 39 22.31 2.27 -12.13
CA LEU A 39 21.58 1.22 -11.41
C LEU A 39 20.18 0.95 -11.99
N GLY A 40 19.71 1.75 -12.95
CA GLY A 40 18.38 1.61 -13.53
C GLY A 40 17.23 1.98 -12.58
N VAL A 41 17.50 2.80 -11.56
CA VAL A 41 16.52 3.28 -10.57
C VAL A 41 16.46 4.81 -10.58
N SER A 42 15.37 5.40 -10.10
CA SER A 42 15.25 6.86 -9.98
C SER A 42 16.02 7.40 -8.76
N TYR A 43 16.43 8.68 -8.81
CA TYR A 43 17.04 9.34 -7.64
C TYR A 43 16.11 9.32 -6.42
N GLU A 44 14.80 9.43 -6.61
CA GLU A 44 13.83 9.32 -5.52
C GLU A 44 13.89 7.93 -4.87
N GLU A 45 13.94 6.84 -5.64
CA GLU A 45 14.09 5.47 -5.12
C GLU A 45 15.43 5.24 -4.42
N LEU A 46 16.50 5.86 -4.94
CA LEU A 46 17.84 5.77 -4.36
C LEU A 46 17.98 6.60 -3.07
N ALA A 47 17.33 7.76 -3.01
CA ALA A 47 17.37 8.69 -1.89
C ALA A 47 16.33 8.37 -0.80
N SER A 48 15.19 7.77 -1.16
CA SER A 48 14.14 7.39 -0.22
C SER A 48 14.35 6.01 0.41
N GLY A 49 15.33 5.25 -0.09
CA GLY A 49 15.37 3.79 0.07
C GLY A 49 14.23 3.15 -0.72
N SER A 50 14.49 2.03 -1.39
CA SER A 50 13.47 1.31 -2.17
C SER A 50 12.17 1.15 -1.38
N ARG A 51 11.05 1.62 -1.95
CA ARG A 51 9.67 1.35 -1.47
C ARG A 51 9.31 -0.16 -1.48
N GLN A 52 10.24 -1.01 -1.91
CA GLN A 52 10.14 -2.45 -1.97
C GLN A 52 11.52 -3.05 -1.59
N ALA A 53 11.89 -2.98 -0.31
CA ALA A 53 13.07 -3.68 0.21
C ALA A 53 12.72 -5.17 0.49
N PRO A 54 13.65 -6.12 0.32
CA PRO A 54 13.45 -7.51 0.71
C PRO A 54 13.27 -7.69 2.23
N PRO A 55 12.45 -8.67 2.66
CA PRO A 55 12.21 -9.02 4.06
C PRO A 55 13.45 -8.95 4.98
N GLY A 56 13.38 -8.10 6.02
CA GLY A 56 14.05 -8.40 7.30
C GLY A 56 15.31 -7.63 7.66
N ARG A 57 15.50 -6.37 7.22
CA ARG A 57 16.68 -5.56 7.59
C ARG A 57 16.40 -4.15 8.17
N GLY A 58 15.24 -3.95 8.80
CA GLY A 58 14.94 -2.71 9.55
C GLY A 58 15.13 -2.87 11.07
N GLY A 59 15.75 -1.88 11.72
CA GLY A 59 15.83 -1.78 13.19
C GLY A 59 14.44 -1.59 13.84
N PRO A 60 14.24 -1.94 15.13
CA PRO A 60 12.92 -1.92 15.75
C PRO A 60 12.31 -0.52 15.83
N ALA A 61 11.11 -0.34 15.25
CA ALA A 61 10.18 0.69 15.69
C ALA A 61 10.05 0.63 17.22
N ALA A 62 9.99 1.78 17.89
CA ALA A 62 9.74 1.85 19.32
C ALA A 62 8.32 1.31 19.59
N ARG A 63 8.22 0.02 19.93
CA ARG A 63 6.98 -0.70 20.26
C ARG A 63 5.90 -0.64 19.16
N PRO A 64 6.03 -1.45 18.08
CA PRO A 64 4.97 -1.56 17.09
C PRO A 64 3.71 -2.16 17.72
N VAL A 65 2.56 -1.52 17.49
CA VAL A 65 1.24 -2.02 17.92
C VAL A 65 0.33 -2.23 16.72
N LEU A 66 -0.39 -3.35 16.72
CA LEU A 66 -1.42 -3.66 15.73
C LEU A 66 -2.76 -3.05 16.17
N GLN A 67 -3.30 -2.14 15.37
CA GLN A 67 -4.56 -1.46 15.63
C GLN A 67 -5.58 -1.77 14.54
N ARG A 68 -6.87 -1.84 14.91
CA ARG A 68 -7.96 -1.90 13.95
C ARG A 68 -8.20 -0.50 13.36
N LEU A 69 -8.45 -0.46 12.07
CA LEU A 69 -8.87 0.75 11.37
C LEU A 69 -10.39 0.87 11.39
N SER A 70 -10.89 2.10 11.51
CA SER A 70 -12.28 2.41 11.20
C SER A 70 -12.55 2.24 9.70
N GLU A 71 -13.82 2.04 9.32
CA GLU A 71 -14.20 1.91 7.91
C GLU A 71 -13.76 3.14 7.09
N GLY A 72 -13.92 4.35 7.64
CA GLY A 72 -13.46 5.59 6.98
C GLY A 72 -11.95 5.62 6.75
N GLU A 73 -11.15 5.13 7.70
CA GLU A 73 -9.70 4.98 7.51
C GLU A 73 -9.38 3.94 6.44
N CYS A 74 -10.11 2.82 6.36
CA CYS A 74 -9.94 1.83 5.31
C CYS A 74 -10.14 2.44 3.92
N TRP A 75 -11.25 3.16 3.71
CA TRP A 75 -11.52 3.85 2.44
C TRP A 75 -10.47 4.92 2.12
N LYS A 76 -10.00 5.66 3.14
CA LYS A 76 -8.91 6.63 2.96
C LYS A 76 -7.61 5.97 2.51
N ARG A 77 -7.31 4.75 2.99
CA ARG A 77 -6.11 3.99 2.61
C ARG A 77 -6.23 3.34 1.23
N LEU A 78 -7.42 2.86 0.86
CA LEU A 78 -7.72 2.38 -0.49
C LEU A 78 -7.49 3.46 -1.56
N GLY A 79 -7.69 4.73 -1.21
CA GLY A 79 -7.48 5.84 -2.14
C GLY A 79 -8.47 5.80 -3.30
N THR A 80 -8.01 6.13 -4.51
CA THR A 80 -8.86 6.15 -5.71
C THR A 80 -8.64 4.96 -6.64
N HIS A 81 -7.45 4.37 -6.60
CA HIS A 81 -7.02 3.26 -7.45
C HIS A 81 -5.74 2.61 -6.91
N GLY A 82 -5.38 1.44 -7.43
CA GLY A 82 -4.09 0.82 -7.16
C GLY A 82 -4.06 -0.63 -7.60
N ILE A 83 -3.17 -1.41 -6.98
CA ILE A 83 -3.15 -2.87 -7.09
C ILE A 83 -3.71 -3.47 -5.81
N GLY A 84 -4.57 -4.46 -5.96
CA GLY A 84 -4.97 -5.33 -4.86
C GLY A 84 -5.02 -6.77 -5.32
N ARG A 85 -5.55 -7.64 -4.46
CA ARG A 85 -5.78 -9.05 -4.76
C ARG A 85 -7.24 -9.40 -4.57
N VAL A 86 -7.80 -10.17 -5.48
CA VAL A 86 -9.12 -10.78 -5.32
C VAL A 86 -8.92 -12.24 -4.95
N ALA A 87 -9.54 -12.63 -3.85
CA ALA A 87 -9.62 -14.00 -3.36
C ALA A 87 -11.03 -14.54 -3.55
N HIS A 88 -11.17 -15.70 -4.17
CA HIS A 88 -12.45 -16.40 -4.27
C HIS A 88 -12.22 -17.92 -4.29
N THR A 89 -13.27 -18.68 -3.99
CA THR A 89 -13.25 -20.14 -4.09
C THR A 89 -13.77 -20.56 -5.46
N ALA A 90 -12.95 -21.26 -6.23
CA ALA A 90 -13.40 -21.93 -7.45
C ALA A 90 -14.10 -23.25 -7.09
N GLY A 91 -15.08 -23.67 -7.91
CA GLY A 91 -15.68 -25.00 -7.81
C GLY A 91 -16.59 -25.26 -6.59
N THR A 92 -16.66 -26.52 -6.15
CA THR A 92 -17.61 -27.04 -5.14
C THR A 92 -17.17 -26.85 -3.68
N GLY A 93 -16.10 -26.09 -3.43
CA GLY A 93 -15.65 -25.72 -2.09
C GLY A 93 -14.61 -26.65 -1.45
N GLU A 94 -14.17 -27.71 -2.14
CA GLU A 94 -13.06 -28.57 -1.70
C GLU A 94 -11.68 -28.09 -2.18
N GLU A 95 -11.66 -27.16 -3.13
CA GLU A 95 -10.43 -26.59 -3.70
C GLU A 95 -9.90 -25.43 -2.83
N ALA A 96 -8.58 -25.24 -2.88
CA ALA A 96 -7.95 -24.07 -2.26
C ALA A 96 -8.42 -22.77 -2.92
N PRO A 97 -8.58 -21.65 -2.17
CA PRO A 97 -8.94 -20.38 -2.76
C PRO A 97 -7.93 -19.90 -3.80
N VAL A 98 -8.44 -19.29 -4.86
CA VAL A 98 -7.64 -18.60 -5.87
C VAL A 98 -7.41 -17.17 -5.39
N LEU A 99 -6.17 -16.70 -5.48
CA LEU A 99 -5.79 -15.32 -5.17
C LEU A 99 -5.07 -14.71 -6.36
N VAL A 100 -5.63 -13.65 -6.93
CA VAL A 100 -5.14 -13.04 -8.17
C VAL A 100 -4.95 -11.53 -8.03
N PRO A 101 -3.81 -10.98 -8.47
CA PRO A 101 -3.60 -9.54 -8.47
C PRO A 101 -4.50 -8.86 -9.51
N VAL A 102 -5.09 -7.73 -9.15
CA VAL A 102 -5.93 -6.91 -10.03
C VAL A 102 -5.60 -5.44 -9.84
N ASN A 103 -5.67 -4.68 -10.95
CA ASN A 103 -5.82 -3.24 -10.84
C ASN A 103 -7.25 -2.93 -10.41
N PHE A 104 -7.40 -2.03 -9.45
CA PHE A 104 -8.69 -1.62 -8.95
C PHE A 104 -8.87 -0.11 -9.01
N LEU A 105 -10.13 0.30 -9.03
CA LEU A 105 -10.60 1.65 -8.75
C LEU A 105 -11.55 1.62 -7.56
N VAL A 106 -11.65 2.74 -6.86
CA VAL A 106 -12.74 2.97 -5.91
C VAL A 106 -13.85 3.75 -6.61
N ASP A 107 -15.06 3.22 -6.59
CA ASP A 107 -16.27 3.83 -7.15
C ASP A 107 -17.35 3.90 -6.07
N GLY A 108 -17.61 5.10 -5.55
CA GLY A 108 -18.39 5.28 -4.32
C GLY A 108 -17.73 4.59 -3.13
N ARG A 109 -18.47 3.70 -2.44
CA ARG A 109 -17.94 2.78 -1.42
C ARG A 109 -17.89 1.35 -1.95
N THR A 110 -17.40 1.18 -3.17
CA THR A 110 -17.18 -0.13 -3.78
C THR A 110 -15.82 -0.17 -4.43
N VAL A 111 -15.26 -1.38 -4.53
CA VAL A 111 -14.04 -1.63 -5.29
C VAL A 111 -14.45 -2.18 -6.64
N VAL A 112 -13.96 -1.63 -7.73
CA VAL A 112 -14.20 -2.15 -9.08
C VAL A 112 -12.86 -2.56 -9.70
N TYR A 113 -12.84 -3.69 -10.40
CA TYR A 113 -11.65 -4.16 -11.10
C TYR A 113 -12.02 -4.67 -12.48
N ARG A 114 -11.00 -4.73 -13.35
CA ARG A 114 -11.13 -5.11 -14.75
C ARG A 114 -10.37 -6.40 -15.02
N THR A 115 -10.98 -7.35 -15.72
CA THR A 115 -10.40 -8.66 -16.01
C THR A 115 -10.76 -9.20 -17.39
N ASP A 116 -10.03 -10.21 -17.83
CA ASP A 116 -10.44 -11.08 -18.93
C ASP A 116 -11.60 -11.99 -18.47
N PRO A 117 -12.70 -12.14 -19.24
CA PRO A 117 -13.79 -13.08 -18.94
C PRO A 117 -13.36 -14.55 -18.76
N ALA A 118 -12.26 -14.97 -19.40
CA ALA A 118 -11.67 -16.30 -19.24
C ALA A 118 -10.55 -16.34 -18.18
N GLY A 119 -10.28 -15.20 -17.53
CA GLY A 119 -9.23 -15.07 -16.52
C GLY A 119 -9.66 -15.53 -15.14
N ALA A 120 -8.69 -15.88 -14.30
CA ALA A 120 -8.92 -16.38 -12.94
C ALA A 120 -9.57 -15.36 -11.97
N ALA A 121 -9.64 -14.07 -12.33
CA ALA A 121 -10.37 -13.05 -11.57
C ALA A 121 -11.83 -12.87 -12.05
N ALA A 122 -12.24 -13.54 -13.14
CA ALA A 122 -13.62 -13.54 -13.59
C ALA A 122 -14.44 -14.47 -12.71
N VAL A 123 -15.50 -13.92 -12.11
CA VAL A 123 -16.39 -14.64 -11.21
C VAL A 123 -17.84 -14.37 -11.60
N ALA A 124 -18.71 -15.33 -11.33
CA ALA A 124 -20.13 -15.21 -11.59
C ALA A 124 -20.78 -14.09 -10.73
N PRO A 125 -21.89 -13.49 -11.18
CA PRO A 125 -22.70 -12.59 -10.35
C PRO A 125 -23.05 -13.23 -9.01
N GLY A 126 -22.92 -12.48 -7.93
CA GLY A 126 -23.24 -12.92 -6.57
C GLY A 126 -22.15 -13.76 -5.88
N THR A 127 -21.09 -14.17 -6.58
CA THR A 127 -19.98 -14.92 -5.99
C THR A 127 -19.40 -14.16 -4.81
N LYS A 128 -19.28 -14.85 -3.66
CA LYS A 128 -18.61 -14.31 -2.47
C LYS A 128 -17.11 -14.26 -2.70
N LEU A 129 -16.52 -13.11 -2.45
CA LEU A 129 -15.09 -12.89 -2.61
C LEU A 129 -14.56 -11.94 -1.55
N ALA A 130 -13.24 -11.95 -1.42
CA ALA A 130 -12.52 -10.94 -0.67
C ALA A 130 -11.61 -10.14 -1.61
N PHE A 131 -11.53 -8.83 -1.40
CA PHE A 131 -10.54 -7.97 -2.00
C PHE A 131 -9.59 -7.48 -0.91
N GLU A 132 -8.30 -7.48 -1.19
CA GLU A 132 -7.26 -7.09 -0.24
C GLU A 132 -6.27 -6.12 -0.90
N THR A 133 -5.83 -5.13 -0.13
CA THR A 133 -4.62 -4.35 -0.46
C THR A 133 -3.89 -3.96 0.81
N ASP A 134 -2.57 -3.90 0.71
CA ASP A 134 -1.67 -3.65 1.81
C ASP A 134 -0.55 -2.68 1.43
N PHE A 135 0.09 -2.19 2.47
CA PHE A 135 1.35 -1.49 2.38
C PHE A 135 2.21 -1.88 3.58
N VAL A 136 3.45 -2.27 3.33
CA VAL A 136 4.41 -2.64 4.38
C VAL A 136 5.68 -1.82 4.17
N ASP A 137 6.07 -1.08 5.22
CA ASP A 137 7.35 -0.40 5.33
C ASP A 137 8.20 -1.19 6.32
N GLU A 138 9.05 -2.06 5.80
CA GLU A 138 9.87 -2.95 6.61
C GLU A 138 10.97 -2.22 7.38
N GLU A 139 11.49 -1.13 6.84
CA GLU A 139 12.54 -0.34 7.47
C GLU A 139 12.00 0.29 8.76
N ARG A 140 10.81 0.90 8.66
CA ARG A 140 10.13 1.52 9.80
C ARG A 140 9.31 0.54 10.62
N ARG A 141 9.19 -0.73 10.18
CA ARG A 141 8.28 -1.74 10.74
C ARG A 141 6.86 -1.21 10.92
N LEU A 142 6.38 -0.46 9.93
CA LEU A 142 5.03 0.08 9.85
C LEU A 142 4.30 -0.59 8.69
N GLY A 143 2.98 -0.49 8.71
CA GLY A 143 2.19 -0.98 7.58
C GLY A 143 0.71 -0.94 7.86
N TRP A 144 -0.06 -1.26 6.85
CA TRP A 144 -1.50 -1.43 6.98
C TRP A 144 -2.00 -2.43 5.94
N SER A 145 -3.15 -3.01 6.21
CA SER A 145 -3.92 -3.78 5.23
C SER A 145 -5.40 -3.43 5.34
N VAL A 146 -6.09 -3.50 4.21
CA VAL A 146 -7.54 -3.35 4.09
C VAL A 146 -8.10 -4.60 3.41
N LEU A 147 -9.10 -5.18 4.03
CA LEU A 147 -9.83 -6.34 3.54
C LEU A 147 -11.31 -5.97 3.36
N VAL A 148 -11.78 -6.10 2.13
CA VAL A 148 -13.18 -5.93 1.73
C VAL A 148 -13.76 -7.31 1.45
N ARG A 149 -14.75 -7.75 2.22
CA ARG A 149 -15.50 -8.98 1.98
C ARG A 149 -16.85 -8.63 1.39
N GLY A 150 -17.22 -9.26 0.29
CA GLY A 150 -18.38 -8.83 -0.47
C GLY A 150 -18.88 -9.85 -1.49
N ALA A 151 -19.71 -9.37 -2.40
CA ALA A 151 -20.20 -10.13 -3.53
C ALA A 151 -19.81 -9.44 -4.85
N ALA A 152 -19.55 -10.26 -5.88
CA ALA A 152 -19.29 -9.77 -7.22
C ALA A 152 -20.57 -9.31 -7.93
N GLU A 153 -20.51 -8.17 -8.58
CA GLU A 153 -21.55 -7.62 -9.44
C GLU A 153 -20.90 -7.18 -10.75
N PRO A 154 -21.05 -7.95 -11.85
CA PRO A 154 -20.54 -7.54 -13.15
C PRO A 154 -21.21 -6.25 -13.64
N ILE A 155 -20.41 -5.32 -14.14
CA ILE A 155 -20.90 -4.07 -14.70
C ILE A 155 -21.22 -4.31 -16.18
N THR A 156 -22.51 -4.45 -16.48
CA THR A 156 -23.02 -4.73 -17.83
C THR A 156 -23.36 -3.49 -18.64
N ASP A 157 -23.53 -2.33 -17.98
CA ASP A 157 -23.74 -1.06 -18.66
C ASP A 157 -22.43 -0.58 -19.32
N THR A 158 -22.43 -0.57 -20.66
CA THR A 158 -21.30 -0.15 -21.48
C THR A 158 -20.87 1.28 -21.17
N ALA A 159 -21.81 2.20 -20.93
CA ALA A 159 -21.48 3.60 -20.67
C ALA A 159 -20.74 3.77 -19.33
N ALA A 160 -21.19 3.05 -18.29
CA ALA A 160 -20.50 2.98 -17.01
C ALA A 160 -19.11 2.35 -17.14
N ALA A 161 -18.98 1.23 -17.86
CA ALA A 161 -17.71 0.55 -18.08
C ALA A 161 -16.68 1.43 -18.81
N GLU A 162 -17.12 2.18 -19.83
CA GLU A 162 -16.27 3.14 -20.53
C GLU A 162 -15.87 4.32 -19.63
N ALA A 163 -16.80 4.84 -18.81
CA ALA A 163 -16.51 5.92 -17.88
C ALA A 163 -15.45 5.50 -16.86
N LEU A 164 -15.51 4.26 -16.34
CA LEU A 164 -14.48 3.69 -15.48
C LEU A 164 -13.14 3.54 -16.20
N GLY A 165 -13.15 3.07 -17.45
CA GLY A 165 -11.94 2.92 -18.26
C GLY A 165 -11.20 4.23 -18.54
N ARG A 166 -11.90 5.37 -18.55
CA ARG A 166 -11.31 6.70 -18.72
C ARG A 166 -10.70 7.31 -17.44
N ARG A 167 -10.91 6.69 -16.27
CA ARG A 167 -10.36 7.18 -15.00
C ARG A 167 -8.87 6.79 -14.85
N PRO A 168 -8.07 7.58 -14.11
CA PRO A 168 -6.71 7.16 -13.73
C PRO A 168 -6.72 5.78 -13.09
N GLY A 169 -5.85 4.87 -13.53
CA GLY A 169 -5.81 3.47 -13.06
C GLY A 169 -6.85 2.53 -13.68
N GLY A 170 -7.73 3.03 -14.57
CA GLY A 170 -8.73 2.21 -15.27
C GLY A 170 -8.16 1.40 -16.44
N GLU A 171 -6.93 1.71 -16.85
CA GLU A 171 -6.18 0.96 -17.85
C GLU A 171 -5.55 -0.30 -17.25
N PRO A 172 -5.72 -1.47 -17.90
CA PRO A 172 -5.08 -2.69 -17.43
C PRO A 172 -3.56 -2.64 -17.66
N TRP A 173 -2.78 -2.93 -16.62
CA TRP A 173 -1.32 -3.00 -16.71
C TRP A 173 -0.85 -4.20 -17.52
N ALA A 174 -1.53 -5.34 -17.34
CA ALA A 174 -1.34 -6.49 -18.20
C ALA A 174 -2.10 -6.26 -19.51
N GLY A 175 -1.35 -6.09 -20.60
CA GLY A 175 -1.88 -5.83 -21.94
C GLY A 175 -2.95 -6.84 -22.40
N GLY A 176 -3.65 -6.49 -23.48
CA GLY A 176 -4.78 -7.24 -24.01
C GLY A 176 -6.14 -6.60 -23.69
N THR A 177 -7.19 -7.09 -24.34
CA THR A 177 -8.56 -6.62 -24.12
C THR A 177 -9.14 -7.31 -22.89
N ARG A 178 -9.38 -6.55 -21.82
CA ARG A 178 -10.00 -7.05 -20.58
C ARG A 178 -11.41 -6.46 -20.44
N PRO A 179 -12.40 -6.86 -21.24
CA PRO A 179 -13.67 -6.13 -21.33
C PRO A 179 -14.54 -6.22 -20.07
N LEU A 180 -14.30 -7.21 -19.20
CA LEU A 180 -15.15 -7.48 -18.05
C LEU A 180 -14.77 -6.58 -16.87
N TRP A 181 -15.73 -5.77 -16.42
CA TRP A 181 -15.65 -5.03 -15.17
C TRP A 181 -16.47 -5.73 -14.10
N ILE A 182 -15.90 -5.86 -12.90
CA ILE A 182 -16.56 -6.46 -11.74
C ILE A 182 -16.51 -5.46 -10.60
N ARG A 183 -17.67 -5.18 -10.02
CA ARG A 183 -17.83 -4.43 -8.77
C ARG A 183 -17.86 -5.42 -7.61
N VAL A 184 -17.08 -5.13 -6.59
CA VAL A 184 -17.12 -5.79 -5.29
C VAL A 184 -18.02 -4.96 -4.39
N VAL A 185 -19.25 -5.43 -4.18
CA VAL A 185 -20.21 -4.81 -3.28
C VAL A 185 -19.86 -5.22 -1.84
N PRO A 186 -19.38 -4.30 -0.98
CA PRO A 186 -18.92 -4.68 0.35
C PRO A 186 -20.09 -5.13 1.24
N GLY A 187 -19.93 -6.30 1.87
CA GLY A 187 -20.71 -6.68 3.05
C GLY A 187 -19.98 -6.33 4.34
N GLU A 188 -18.64 -6.32 4.31
CA GLU A 188 -17.81 -5.90 5.43
C GLU A 188 -16.50 -5.30 4.92
N VAL A 189 -16.06 -4.21 5.57
CA VAL A 189 -14.76 -3.58 5.35
C VAL A 189 -14.01 -3.58 6.67
N SER A 190 -12.82 -4.15 6.68
CA SER A 190 -11.96 -4.20 7.87
C SER A 190 -10.55 -3.79 7.50
N GLY A 191 -9.82 -3.23 8.47
CA GLY A 191 -8.44 -2.84 8.24
C GLY A 191 -7.61 -2.97 9.50
N ARG A 192 -6.31 -3.14 9.30
CA ARG A 192 -5.31 -3.24 10.36
C ARG A 192 -4.16 -2.31 10.02
N ALA A 193 -3.55 -1.71 11.03
CA ALA A 193 -2.33 -0.93 10.88
C ALA A 193 -1.34 -1.24 12.00
N ILE A 194 -0.07 -1.27 11.64
CA ILE A 194 1.06 -1.33 12.57
C ILE A 194 1.57 0.10 12.74
N ARG A 195 1.50 0.63 13.97
CA ARG A 195 1.95 1.99 14.32
C ARG A 195 3.00 1.93 15.42
N SER A 196 3.95 2.86 15.41
CA SER A 196 4.85 3.06 16.56
C SER A 196 4.12 3.89 17.60
N LEU A 197 4.11 3.45 18.86
CA LEU A 197 3.72 4.34 19.95
C LEU A 197 4.91 5.25 20.29
N PRO A 198 4.68 6.52 20.64
CA PRO A 198 5.72 7.31 21.29
C PRO A 198 6.21 6.57 22.55
N PRO A 199 7.48 6.73 22.96
CA PRO A 199 7.94 6.21 24.24
C PRO A 199 6.97 6.69 25.33
N ALA A 200 6.66 5.80 26.28
CA ALA A 200 5.89 6.21 27.45
C ALA A 200 6.59 7.41 28.05
N GLY A 201 5.94 8.58 28.02
CA GLY A 201 6.48 9.75 28.69
C GLY A 201 6.71 9.38 30.15
N ASP A 202 7.86 9.78 30.68
CA ASP A 202 8.04 9.83 32.13
C ASP A 202 6.81 10.54 32.69
N GLN A 203 5.94 9.79 33.35
CA GLN A 203 5.02 10.40 34.27
C GLN A 203 5.91 10.94 35.37
N ASP A 204 6.08 12.26 35.40
CA ASP A 204 6.66 12.95 36.55
C ASP A 204 5.95 12.39 37.78
N PRO A 205 6.67 11.77 38.73
CA PRO A 205 6.06 11.44 40.00
C PRO A 205 5.69 12.78 40.64
N GLU A 206 4.38 12.97 40.75
CA GLU A 206 3.73 13.96 41.61
C GLU A 206 4.59 14.22 42.84
N GLN A 207 5.26 15.39 42.89
CA GLN A 207 6.03 15.78 44.07
C GLN A 207 5.05 16.08 45.20
N PRO A 208 5.12 15.37 46.35
CA PRO A 208 4.41 15.80 47.54
C PRO A 208 5.29 16.77 48.33
N GLY A 209 4.72 17.92 48.72
CA GLY A 209 5.17 18.73 49.86
C GLY A 209 6.07 19.92 49.54
#